data_AF-A0A1M4ZZX2-F1
#
_entry.id   AF-A0A1M4ZZX2-F1
#
_cell.length_a   1.000
_cell.length_b   1.000
_cell.length_c   1.000
_cell.angle_alpha   90.00
_cell.angle_beta   90.00
_cell.angle_gamma   90.00
#
_symmetry.space_group_name_H-M   'P 1'
#
loop_
_entity.id
_entity.type
_entity.pdbx_description
1 polymer ?
#
loop_
_entity_poly.entity_id
_entity_poly.type
_entity_poly.pdbx_seq_one_letter_code
_entity_poly.pdbx_strand_id
1 'polypeptide(L)'
;MKTFIIILTFIAGIFSGKSQQLVYKPVNPAFGGDTFNYQWLLNSANAQNQFDEKNDYSSLLDNVNSLDSFSQSLNRQVLSELSRKLFEDQFGEGSLKPGNYLFGSLYLQITTTAQGLLINILDTSSGDQSEIVIPK
;
A
#
# COMPACT_ATOMS: atom_id res chain seq x y z
N MET A 1 -24.29 70.88 50.35
CA MET A 1 -24.35 70.82 48.87
C MET A 1 -23.19 70.00 48.28
N LYS A 2 -21.92 70.31 48.58
CA LYS A 2 -20.74 69.57 48.06
C LYS A 2 -20.75 68.07 48.40
N THR A 3 -21.13 67.71 49.63
CA THR A 3 -21.28 66.32 50.07
C THR A 3 -22.37 65.56 49.33
N PHE A 4 -23.48 66.24 49.00
CA PHE A 4 -24.59 65.64 48.25
C PHE A 4 -24.20 65.36 46.79
N ILE A 5 -23.42 66.25 46.18
CA ILE A 5 -22.87 66.08 44.83
C ILE A 5 -21.89 64.89 44.80
N ILE A 6 -21.02 64.75 45.80
CA ILE A 6 -20.06 63.64 45.88
C ILE A 6 -20.79 62.29 45.97
N ILE A 7 -21.84 62.21 46.81
CA ILE A 7 -22.65 61.00 46.97
C ILE A 7 -23.38 60.64 45.65
N LEU A 8 -23.95 61.64 44.97
CA LEU A 8 -24.65 61.42 43.70
C LEU A 8 -23.70 60.93 42.59
N THR A 9 -22.49 61.48 42.51
CA THR A 9 -21.46 61.04 41.57
C THR A 9 -20.99 59.61 41.87
N PHE A 10 -20.86 59.24 43.14
CA PHE A 10 -20.47 57.88 43.53
C PHE A 10 -21.53 56.84 43.17
N ILE A 11 -22.81 57.17 43.37
CA ILE A 11 -23.94 56.30 43.01
C ILE A 11 -24.05 56.13 41.49
N ALA A 12 -23.84 57.20 40.71
CA ALA A 12 -23.86 57.13 39.25
C ALA A 12 -22.73 56.25 38.67
N GLY A 13 -21.57 56.19 39.34
CA GLY A 13 -20.44 55.36 38.91
C GLY A 13 -20.65 53.85 39.09
N ILE A 14 -21.48 53.42 40.04
CA ILE A 14 -21.69 52.01 40.38
C ILE A 14 -22.48 51.25 39.28
N PHE A 15 -23.32 51.95 38.51
CA PHE A 15 -24.18 51.32 37.50
C PHE A 15 -23.50 51.07 36.13
N SER A 16 -22.22 51.41 35.98
CA SER A 16 -21.51 51.29 34.69
C SER A 16 -20.73 49.98 34.50
N GLY A 17 -20.85 49.02 35.43
CA GLY A 17 -20.21 47.70 35.30
C GLY A 17 -20.89 46.83 34.25
N LYS A 18 -20.30 46.70 33.06
CA LYS A 18 -20.70 45.69 32.07
C LYS A 18 -20.07 44.37 32.44
N SER A 19 -20.87 43.40 32.87
CA SER A 19 -20.47 42.01 33.05
C SER A 19 -21.17 41.14 32.01
N GLN A 20 -20.50 40.06 31.57
CA GLN A 20 -21.06 39.06 30.67
C GLN A 20 -20.73 37.66 31.20
N GLN A 21 -21.50 36.68 30.76
CA GLN A 21 -21.28 35.28 31.13
C GLN A 21 -20.19 34.66 30.26
N LEU A 22 -19.10 34.19 30.87
CA LEU A 22 -18.11 33.38 30.16
C LEU A 22 -18.73 32.03 29.80
N VAL A 23 -18.80 31.73 28.50
CA VAL A 23 -19.21 30.43 27.97
C VAL A 23 -17.96 29.69 27.50
N TYR A 24 -17.76 28.49 28.01
CA TYR A 24 -16.66 27.63 27.56
C TYR A 24 -16.96 27.07 26.18
N LYS A 25 -16.04 27.28 25.23
CA LYS A 25 -16.02 26.61 23.93
C LYS A 25 -14.67 25.90 23.78
N PRO A 26 -14.65 24.58 23.60
CA PRO A 26 -13.41 23.85 23.32
C PRO A 26 -12.71 24.39 22.08
N VAL A 27 -11.37 24.41 22.09
CA VAL A 27 -10.58 24.84 20.93
C VAL A 27 -10.55 23.74 19.86
N ASN A 28 -10.49 22.47 20.30
CA ASN A 28 -10.46 21.32 19.40
C ASN A 28 -11.89 20.98 18.93
N PRO A 29 -12.15 20.98 17.61
CA PRO A 29 -13.47 20.67 17.05
C PRO A 29 -14.01 19.29 17.43
N ALA A 30 -13.16 18.31 17.77
CA ALA A 30 -13.59 16.99 18.22
C ALA A 30 -14.46 17.02 19.49
N PHE A 31 -14.39 18.10 20.27
CA PHE A 31 -15.19 18.28 21.49
C PHE A 31 -16.33 19.31 21.31
N GLY A 32 -16.72 19.63 20.08
CA GLY A 32 -17.73 20.67 19.80
C GLY A 32 -17.15 22.09 19.71
N GLY A 33 -15.85 22.18 19.45
CA GLY A 33 -15.14 23.43 19.16
C GLY A 33 -15.37 23.95 17.75
N ASP A 34 -14.58 24.95 17.36
CA ASP A 34 -14.65 25.53 16.02
C ASP A 34 -14.04 24.60 14.96
N THR A 35 -14.77 24.27 13.90
CA THR A 35 -14.28 23.39 12.83
C THR A 35 -13.14 24.01 12.03
N PHE A 36 -13.06 25.35 11.96
CA PHE A 36 -11.96 26.01 11.26
C PHE A 36 -10.60 25.81 11.95
N ASN A 37 -10.59 25.49 13.25
CA ASN A 37 -9.35 25.21 13.97
C ASN A 37 -8.72 23.87 13.59
N TYR A 38 -9.47 22.97 12.95
CA TYR A 38 -9.00 21.62 12.64
C TYR A 38 -7.72 21.63 11.80
N GLN A 39 -7.72 22.37 10.69
CA GLN A 39 -6.58 22.39 9.76
C GLN A 39 -5.31 22.92 10.44
N TRP A 40 -5.45 23.99 11.23
CA TRP A 40 -4.32 24.57 11.95
C TRP A 40 -3.77 23.61 13.00
N LEU A 41 -4.63 23.03 13.84
CA LEU A 41 -4.23 22.07 14.86
C LEU A 41 -3.53 20.83 14.26
N LEU A 42 -4.05 20.30 13.16
CA LEU A 42 -3.47 19.16 12.46
C LEU A 42 -2.10 19.51 11.85
N ASN A 43 -1.98 20.67 11.20
CA ASN A 43 -0.71 21.10 10.61
C ASN A 43 0.34 21.36 11.69
N SER A 44 -0.03 22.01 12.79
CA SER A 44 0.86 22.24 13.92
C SER A 44 1.30 20.94 14.59
N ALA A 45 0.43 19.94 14.67
CA ALA A 45 0.77 18.61 15.18
C ALA A 45 1.75 17.88 14.27
N ASN A 46 1.51 17.87 12.95
CA ASN A 46 2.41 17.24 11.99
C ASN A 46 3.79 17.91 11.94
N ALA A 47 3.85 19.25 11.99
CA ALA A 47 5.12 19.98 11.98
C ALA A 47 6.01 19.71 13.20
N GLN A 48 5.41 19.31 14.33
CA GLN A 48 6.12 18.95 15.55
C GLN A 48 6.29 17.43 15.71
N ASN A 49 5.71 16.64 14.81
CA ASN A 49 5.79 15.20 14.86
C ASN A 49 7.22 14.75 14.55
N GLN A 50 7.91 14.19 15.55
CA GLN A 50 9.26 13.66 15.40
C GLN A 50 9.26 12.18 14.99
N PHE A 51 8.07 11.56 14.91
CA PHE A 51 7.88 10.22 14.39
C PHE A 51 7.79 10.30 12.87
N ASP A 52 8.92 10.55 12.23
CA ASP A 52 9.11 10.09 10.87
C ASP A 52 9.26 8.58 10.97
N GLU A 53 8.25 7.82 10.54
CA GLU A 53 8.53 6.50 10.02
C GLU A 53 9.56 6.74 8.92
N LYS A 54 10.85 6.56 9.23
CA LYS A 54 11.85 6.35 8.20
C LYS A 54 11.27 5.22 7.38
N ASN A 55 10.76 5.57 6.20
CA ASN A 55 10.43 4.62 5.18
C ASN A 55 11.69 3.80 4.98
N ASP A 56 11.75 2.64 5.64
CA ASP A 56 12.87 1.72 5.63
C ASP A 56 12.93 0.98 4.28
N TYR A 57 12.52 1.68 3.22
CA TYR A 57 12.76 1.35 1.84
C TYR A 57 14.26 1.27 1.55
N SER A 58 15.11 1.95 2.34
CA SER A 58 16.57 1.70 2.30
C SER A 58 16.90 0.29 2.76
N SER A 59 16.37 -0.18 3.89
CA SER A 59 16.59 -1.55 4.40
C SER A 59 16.06 -2.65 3.48
N LEU A 60 14.97 -2.38 2.76
CA LEU A 60 14.46 -3.28 1.71
C LEU A 60 15.35 -3.33 0.45
N LEU A 61 16.08 -2.26 0.14
CA LEU A 61 16.99 -2.17 -1.01
C LEU A 61 18.44 -2.56 -0.66
N ASP A 62 18.85 -2.39 0.60
CA ASP A 62 20.18 -2.77 1.11
C ASP A 62 20.37 -4.31 1.15
N ASN A 63 19.26 -5.08 1.16
CA ASN A 63 19.28 -6.54 0.98
C ASN A 63 19.25 -6.99 -0.49
N VAL A 64 19.07 -6.09 -1.46
CA VAL A 64 19.12 -6.44 -2.88
C VAL A 64 20.51 -6.11 -3.40
N ASN A 65 21.47 -6.95 -3.02
CA ASN A 65 22.84 -6.92 -3.54
C ASN A 65 22.79 -6.86 -5.08
N SER A 66 23.43 -5.85 -5.67
CA SER A 66 23.45 -5.63 -7.12
C SER A 66 24.04 -6.82 -7.88
N LEU A 67 24.90 -7.60 -7.23
CA LEU A 67 25.47 -8.83 -7.77
C LEU A 67 24.44 -9.98 -7.80
N ASP A 68 23.58 -10.08 -6.78
CA ASP A 68 22.55 -11.11 -6.70
C ASP A 68 21.44 -10.82 -7.72
N SER A 69 21.04 -9.55 -7.88
CA SER A 69 20.09 -9.17 -8.92
C SER A 69 20.63 -9.35 -10.34
N PHE A 70 21.92 -9.11 -10.57
CA PHE A 70 22.58 -9.43 -11.83
C PHE A 70 22.61 -10.93 -12.10
N SER A 71 23.03 -11.74 -11.12
CA SER A 71 23.09 -13.20 -11.23
C SER A 71 21.71 -13.80 -11.48
N GLN A 72 20.69 -13.29 -10.80
CA GLN A 72 19.31 -13.76 -10.99
C GLN A 72 18.76 -13.34 -12.37
N SER A 73 19.19 -12.19 -12.90
CA SER A 73 18.85 -11.78 -14.27
C SER A 73 19.53 -12.64 -15.33
N LEU A 74 20.81 -12.97 -15.13
CA LEU A 74 21.57 -13.86 -16.00
C LEU A 74 20.96 -15.27 -16.02
N ASN A 75 20.63 -15.81 -14.84
CA ASN A 75 19.96 -17.11 -14.72
C ASN A 75 18.62 -17.13 -15.44
N ARG A 76 17.78 -16.09 -15.27
CA ARG A 76 16.50 -16.00 -16.00
C ARG A 76 16.71 -15.96 -17.51
N GLN A 77 17.72 -15.25 -17.98
CA GLN A 77 18.00 -15.15 -19.42
C GLN A 77 18.53 -16.47 -19.99
N VAL A 78 19.45 -17.14 -19.29
CA VAL A 78 19.97 -18.46 -19.67
C VAL A 78 18.86 -19.51 -19.67
N LEU A 79 18.02 -19.53 -18.64
CA LEU A 79 16.88 -20.43 -18.56
C LEU A 79 15.86 -20.15 -19.66
N SER A 80 15.59 -18.89 -19.99
CA SER A 80 14.70 -18.52 -21.09
C SER A 80 15.24 -18.99 -22.45
N GLU A 81 16.53 -18.82 -22.72
CA GLU A 81 17.17 -19.28 -23.95
C GLU A 81 17.21 -20.81 -24.02
N LEU A 82 17.48 -21.49 -22.92
CA LEU A 82 17.49 -22.94 -22.85
C LEU A 82 16.08 -23.51 -23.01
N SER A 83 15.08 -22.92 -22.36
CA SER A 83 13.67 -23.27 -22.52
C SER A 83 13.21 -23.06 -23.95
N ARG A 84 13.60 -21.95 -24.59
CA ARG A 84 13.24 -21.66 -25.98
C ARG A 84 13.90 -22.65 -26.94
N LYS A 85 15.17 -22.97 -26.76
CA LYS A 85 15.86 -24.01 -27.55
C LYS A 85 15.28 -25.40 -27.35
N LEU A 86 14.93 -25.76 -26.12
CA LEU A 86 14.29 -27.04 -25.81
C LEU A 86 12.88 -27.11 -26.42
N PHE A 87 12.15 -25.99 -26.41
CA PHE A 87 10.84 -25.89 -27.05
C PHE A 87 10.96 -25.96 -28.57
N GLU A 88 11.92 -25.26 -29.17
CA GLU A 88 12.20 -25.31 -30.62
C GLU A 88 12.66 -26.72 -31.05
N ASP A 89 13.46 -27.41 -30.24
CA ASP A 89 13.97 -28.77 -30.55
C ASP A 89 12.90 -29.86 -30.34
N GLN A 90 12.02 -29.70 -29.34
CA GLN A 90 10.96 -30.69 -29.05
C GLN A 90 9.67 -30.48 -29.85
N PHE A 91 9.33 -29.24 -30.21
CA PHE A 91 8.06 -28.91 -30.89
C PHE A 91 8.24 -28.42 -32.32
N GLY A 92 9.45 -27.98 -32.71
CA GLY A 92 9.68 -27.32 -34.00
C GLY A 92 8.88 -26.01 -34.12
N GLU A 93 8.96 -25.35 -35.27
CA GLU A 93 8.20 -24.13 -35.62
C GLU A 93 6.66 -24.31 -35.69
N GLY A 94 6.12 -25.36 -35.07
CA GLY A 94 4.70 -25.72 -35.09
C GLY A 94 4.11 -25.80 -33.68
N SER A 95 2.98 -25.12 -33.49
CA SER A 95 2.12 -25.10 -32.29
C SER A 95 2.13 -26.38 -31.44
N LEU A 96 2.08 -26.21 -30.11
CA LEU A 96 1.85 -27.24 -29.09
C LEU A 96 0.90 -28.33 -29.59
N LYS A 97 1.43 -29.52 -29.87
CA LYS A 97 0.62 -30.66 -30.28
C LYS A 97 0.07 -31.36 -29.03
N PRO A 98 -1.22 -31.73 -29.02
CA PRO A 98 -1.76 -32.55 -27.94
C PRO A 98 -1.00 -33.86 -27.85
N GLY A 99 -0.57 -34.20 -26.64
CA GLY A 99 0.37 -35.28 -26.39
C GLY A 99 0.83 -35.33 -24.93
N ASN A 100 1.49 -36.43 -24.57
CA ASN A 100 2.11 -36.61 -23.26
C ASN A 100 3.61 -36.38 -23.40
N TYR A 101 4.14 -35.47 -22.59
CA TYR A 101 5.55 -35.09 -22.58
C TYR A 101 6.14 -35.35 -21.20
N LEU A 102 7.33 -35.93 -21.15
CA LEU A 102 8.05 -36.18 -19.91
C LEU A 102 9.31 -35.31 -19.89
N PHE A 103 9.36 -34.36 -18.95
CA PHE A 103 10.51 -33.48 -18.73
C PHE A 103 11.11 -33.78 -17.35
N GLY A 104 12.09 -34.68 -17.31
CA GLY A 104 12.71 -35.09 -16.04
C GLY A 104 11.71 -35.79 -15.12
N SER A 105 11.35 -35.15 -13.99
CA SER A 105 10.33 -35.61 -13.05
C SER A 105 8.92 -35.08 -13.35
N LEU A 106 8.76 -34.17 -14.32
CA LEU A 106 7.48 -33.56 -14.65
C LEU A 106 6.82 -34.31 -15.80
N TYR A 107 5.63 -34.85 -15.56
CA TYR A 107 4.77 -35.44 -16.57
C TYR A 107 3.71 -34.42 -17.00
N LEU A 108 3.76 -34.02 -18.27
CA LEU A 108 2.85 -33.05 -18.86
C LEU A 108 1.87 -33.78 -19.78
N GLN A 109 0.58 -33.62 -19.52
CA GLN A 109 -0.48 -34.08 -20.39
C GLN A 109 -1.18 -32.86 -21.00
N ILE A 110 -1.06 -32.72 -22.32
CA ILE A 110 -1.63 -31.61 -23.08
C ILE A 110 -2.87 -32.11 -23.81
N THR A 111 -4.04 -31.61 -23.43
CA THR A 111 -5.34 -31.92 -24.04
C THR A 111 -5.94 -30.68 -24.68
N THR A 112 -6.54 -30.84 -25.87
CA THR A 112 -7.26 -29.74 -26.54
C THR A 112 -8.73 -29.73 -26.13
N THR A 113 -9.20 -28.59 -25.63
CA THR A 113 -10.60 -28.40 -25.23
C THR A 113 -11.23 -27.27 -26.07
N ALA A 114 -12.56 -27.17 -26.13
CA ALA A 114 -13.26 -26.14 -26.89
C ALA A 114 -12.88 -24.69 -26.48
N GLN A 115 -12.37 -24.51 -25.25
CA GLN A 115 -12.00 -23.25 -24.64
C GLN A 115 -10.50 -22.91 -24.75
N GLY A 116 -9.66 -23.80 -25.28
CA GLY A 116 -8.21 -23.61 -25.30
C GLY A 116 -7.39 -24.89 -25.15
N LEU A 117 -6.10 -24.73 -24.84
CA LEU A 117 -5.20 -25.84 -24.47
C LEU A 117 -5.25 -26.03 -22.96
N LEU A 118 -5.49 -27.27 -22.53
CA LEU A 118 -5.42 -27.69 -21.14
C LEU A 118 -4.12 -28.45 -20.91
N ILE A 119 -3.29 -27.96 -19.98
CA ILE A 119 -2.02 -28.58 -19.62
C ILE A 119 -2.11 -29.05 -18.18
N ASN A 120 -2.09 -30.36 -17.99
CA ASN A 120 -1.98 -30.99 -16.68
C ASN A 120 -0.52 -31.33 -16.43
N ILE A 121 0.05 -30.79 -15.35
CA ILE A 121 1.42 -31.03 -14.92
C ILE A 121 1.38 -31.87 -13.65
N LEU A 122 2.03 -33.03 -13.68
CA LEU A 122 2.21 -33.91 -12.54
C LEU A 122 3.70 -34.00 -12.22
N ASP A 123 4.11 -33.55 -11.04
CA ASP A 123 5.45 -33.82 -10.53
C ASP A 123 5.49 -35.23 -9.91
N THR A 124 6.25 -36.12 -10.54
CA THR A 124 6.40 -37.51 -10.09
C THR A 124 7.31 -37.66 -8.86
N SER A 125 8.02 -36.60 -8.46
CA SER A 125 8.90 -36.60 -7.29
C SER A 125 8.21 -36.13 -6.02
N SER A 126 7.36 -35.10 -6.10
CA SER A 126 6.60 -34.57 -4.96
C SER A 126 5.15 -35.07 -4.93
N GLY A 127 4.62 -35.49 -6.07
CA GLY A 127 3.20 -35.85 -6.24
C GLY A 127 2.29 -34.65 -6.51
N ASP A 128 2.84 -33.45 -6.64
CA ASP A 128 2.05 -32.23 -6.84
C ASP A 128 1.46 -32.15 -8.25
N GLN A 129 0.23 -31.62 -8.33
CA GLN A 129 -0.49 -31.43 -9.59
C GLN A 129 -0.79 -29.94 -9.80
N SER A 130 -0.61 -29.48 -11.04
CA SER A 130 -0.93 -28.11 -11.44
C SER A 130 -1.62 -28.12 -12.80
N GLU A 131 -2.71 -27.38 -12.90
CA GLU A 131 -3.53 -27.27 -14.10
C GLU A 131 -3.40 -25.87 -14.69
N ILE A 132 -3.03 -25.77 -15.96
CA ILE A 132 -2.88 -24.51 -16.68
C ILE A 132 -3.78 -24.52 -17.90
N VAL A 133 -4.67 -23.51 -17.97
CA VAL A 133 -5.56 -23.28 -19.11
C VAL A 133 -5.00 -22.13 -19.93
N ILE A 134 -4.69 -22.40 -21.20
CA ILE A 134 -4.33 -21.37 -22.18
C ILE A 134 -5.56 -21.11 -23.05
N PRO A 135 -6.29 -19.99 -22.84
CA PRO A 135 -7.44 -19.64 -23.67
C PRO A 135 -7.00 -19.33 -25.11
N LYS A 136 -7.90 -19.57 -26.07
CA LYS A 136 -7.70 -19.23 -27.49
C LYS A 136 -7.61 -17.73 -27.74
#